data_AF-A0A0F2MBU0-F1
#
_entry.id   AF-A0A0F2MBU0-F1
#
_cell.length_a   1.000
_cell.length_b   1.000
_cell.length_c   1.000
_cell.angle_alpha   90.00
_cell.angle_beta   90.00
_cell.angle_gamma   90.00
#
_symmetry.space_group_name_H-M   'P 1'
#
loop_
_entity.id
_entity.type
_entity.pdbx_description
1 polymer ?
#
loop_
_entity_poly.entity_id
_entity_poly.type
_entity_poly.pdbx_seq_one_letter_code
_entity_poly.pdbx_strand_id
1 'polypeptide(L)'
;MTDATTTPFKDNKPYALTSPEQEQWKVGVPGIARLKYAFQTSKDEKKISQASIESAVKLKDFHLVDRYEPILRDWSTLFDNIIPFLAVDDRVVGSVVHSPALQLWKTGDHPWSRDWAFVRLDRTKFPDNGNGLKNTVDLRVRSLPASLNKFPFPTDRLLTLSDKRKDIVTLQEMRDRKSLDGNGSRSFIVAKNGASTGLIFGSPSELMSTVRYCMPGGHSYTTHEWSIEGSLDNLLEPFSRGGDSGSLVFTIEGRLAGIVTGGAAVGENSGVDITYVTPLEVILKDIEDCLGNRKVRLL
;
A
#
# COMPACT_ATOMS: atom_id res chain seq x y z
N MET A 1 -3.00 -45.80 17.25
CA MET A 1 -1.95 -45.82 16.20
C MET A 1 -1.74 -44.38 15.78
N THR A 2 -0.54 -43.88 16.09
CA THR A 2 0.06 -42.58 15.79
C THR A 2 -0.69 -41.31 16.22
N ASP A 3 -0.39 -40.90 17.45
CA ASP A 3 -0.48 -39.55 17.99
C ASP A 3 0.27 -38.54 17.10
N ALA A 4 -0.40 -37.44 16.74
CA ALA A 4 0.23 -36.24 16.21
C ALA A 4 0.54 -35.31 17.39
N THR A 5 1.81 -35.22 17.73
CA THR A 5 2.34 -34.32 18.76
C THR A 5 2.21 -32.87 18.33
N THR A 6 1.34 -32.14 19.02
CA THR A 6 1.25 -30.68 19.00
C THR A 6 2.47 -30.08 19.69
N THR A 7 3.40 -29.51 18.92
CA THR A 7 4.40 -28.58 19.46
C THR A 7 3.72 -27.25 19.81
N PRO A 8 3.83 -26.74 21.05
CA PRO A 8 3.27 -25.45 21.42
C PRO A 8 4.09 -24.31 20.79
N PHE A 9 3.39 -23.29 20.31
CA PHE A 9 3.97 -22.00 19.92
C PHE A 9 4.82 -21.47 21.08
N LYS A 10 6.12 -21.32 20.85
CA LYS A 10 7.03 -20.66 21.81
C LYS A 10 6.62 -19.19 21.94
N ASP A 11 6.50 -18.76 23.19
CA ASP A 11 6.24 -17.39 23.61
C ASP A 11 7.10 -16.36 22.86
N ASN A 12 6.46 -15.53 22.03
CA ASN A 12 7.06 -14.30 21.51
C ASN A 12 7.15 -13.28 22.65
N LYS A 13 8.23 -13.33 23.43
CA LYS A 13 8.64 -12.14 24.19
C LYS A 13 9.23 -11.12 23.20
N PRO A 14 8.86 -9.83 23.29
CA PRO A 14 9.51 -8.80 22.48
C PRO A 14 11.01 -8.84 22.75
N TYR A 15 11.82 -8.74 21.69
CA TYR A 15 13.28 -8.75 21.77
C TYR A 15 13.72 -7.54 22.60
N ALA A 16 14.06 -7.76 23.87
CA ALA A 16 14.64 -6.75 24.73
C ALA A 16 16.14 -6.71 24.45
N LEU A 17 16.64 -5.59 23.91
CA LEU A 17 18.07 -5.35 23.71
C LEU A 17 18.79 -5.50 25.06
N THR A 18 19.88 -6.27 25.05
CA THR A 18 20.72 -6.50 26.22
C THR A 18 21.51 -5.23 26.56
N SER A 19 21.90 -5.06 27.83
CA SER A 19 22.69 -3.90 28.28
C SER A 19 23.98 -3.65 27.47
N PRO A 20 24.72 -4.68 26.98
CA PRO A 20 25.84 -4.50 26.07
C PRO A 20 25.46 -3.94 24.69
N GLU A 21 24.29 -4.31 24.14
CA GLU A 21 23.77 -3.78 22.86
C GLU A 21 23.36 -2.32 23.00
N GLN A 22 22.82 -1.93 24.16
CA GLN A 22 22.51 -0.54 24.47
C GLN A 22 23.77 0.34 24.61
N GLU A 23 24.89 -0.21 25.10
CA GLU A 23 26.17 0.52 25.20
C GLU A 23 26.91 0.65 23.87
N GLN A 24 26.86 -0.34 22.98
CA GLN A 24 27.46 -0.27 21.63
C GLN A 24 26.80 0.74 20.69
N TRP A 25 25.58 1.19 21.02
CA TRP A 25 24.82 2.16 20.24
C TRP A 25 24.99 3.60 20.72
N LYS A 26 25.83 3.85 21.71
CA LYS A 26 26.24 5.20 22.11
C LYS A 26 27.15 5.82 21.05
N VAL A 27 26.56 6.70 20.25
CA VAL A 27 27.13 7.89 19.60
C VAL A 27 28.59 7.78 19.09
N GLY A 28 28.76 7.76 17.76
CA GLY A 28 29.98 8.27 17.12
C GLY A 28 30.82 7.31 16.28
N VAL A 29 30.34 6.12 15.90
CA VAL A 29 31.10 5.24 15.00
C VAL A 29 30.67 5.48 13.53
N PRO A 30 31.57 5.92 12.63
CA PRO A 30 31.25 6.21 11.23
C PRO A 30 30.65 4.99 10.52
N GLY A 31 29.66 5.21 9.65
CA GLY A 31 28.81 4.19 9.00
C GLY A 31 29.50 2.99 8.34
N ILE A 32 30.82 3.03 8.17
CA ILE A 32 31.66 1.91 7.69
C ILE A 32 31.61 0.70 8.64
N ALA A 33 31.58 0.90 9.96
CA ALA A 33 31.55 -0.22 10.91
C ALA A 33 30.17 -0.93 10.94
N ARG A 34 29.09 -0.16 10.77
CA ARG A 34 27.72 -0.69 10.68
C ARG A 34 27.49 -1.49 9.40
N LEU A 35 28.06 -1.06 8.28
CA LEU A 35 28.08 -1.82 7.02
C LEU A 35 28.84 -3.14 7.16
N LYS A 36 30.03 -3.15 7.79
CA LYS A 36 30.79 -4.39 8.00
C LYS A 36 29.98 -5.44 8.77
N TYR A 37 29.22 -5.03 9.78
CA TYR A 37 28.37 -5.95 10.54
C TYR A 37 27.15 -6.42 9.75
N ALA A 38 26.41 -5.50 9.09
CA ALA A 38 25.23 -5.86 8.29
C ALA A 38 25.57 -6.81 7.12
N PHE A 39 26.75 -6.66 6.51
CA PHE A 39 27.28 -7.59 5.51
C PHE A 39 27.74 -8.92 6.11
N GLN A 40 28.31 -8.93 7.32
CA GLN A 40 28.71 -10.16 8.01
C GLN A 40 27.50 -10.99 8.49
N THR A 41 26.36 -10.35 8.77
CA THR A 41 25.14 -11.03 9.23
C THR A 41 24.18 -11.43 8.10
N SER A 42 24.46 -11.00 6.86
CA SER A 42 23.69 -11.38 5.67
C SER A 42 24.00 -12.83 5.29
N LYS A 43 23.05 -13.73 5.52
CA LYS A 43 23.17 -15.17 5.25
C LYS A 43 23.05 -15.58 3.77
N ASP A 44 22.91 -14.62 2.85
CA ASP A 44 22.75 -14.93 1.42
C ASP A 44 24.08 -14.80 0.68
N GLU A 45 24.85 -15.89 0.76
CA GLU A 45 26.10 -16.10 0.03
C GLU A 45 25.90 -16.11 -1.49
N LYS A 46 26.22 -15.01 -2.15
CA LYS A 46 26.90 -15.06 -3.45
C LYS A 46 28.19 -14.23 -3.42
N LYS A 47 29.24 -14.89 -2.91
CA LYS A 47 30.68 -14.67 -3.19
C LYS A 47 31.13 -13.22 -3.41
N ILE A 48 31.06 -12.39 -2.38
CA ILE A 48 32.00 -11.28 -2.26
C ILE A 48 33.02 -11.70 -1.19
N SER A 49 34.21 -12.12 -1.61
CA SER A 49 35.24 -12.56 -0.68
C SER A 49 35.73 -11.38 0.16
N GLN A 50 36.02 -11.61 1.44
CA GLN A 50 36.57 -10.59 2.34
C GLN A 50 37.87 -9.96 1.77
N ALA A 51 38.64 -10.75 1.01
CA ALA A 51 39.82 -10.28 0.26
C ALA A 51 39.47 -9.32 -0.90
N SER A 52 38.33 -9.49 -1.56
CA SER A 52 37.83 -8.57 -2.60
C SER A 52 37.44 -7.21 -2.01
N ILE A 53 36.87 -7.21 -0.80
CA ILE A 53 36.50 -5.98 -0.06
C ILE A 53 37.77 -5.27 0.44
N GLU A 54 38.72 -6.01 1.02
CA GLU A 54 39.99 -5.44 1.50
C GLU A 54 40.87 -4.92 0.37
N SER A 55 40.79 -5.53 -0.82
CA SER A 55 41.48 -5.04 -2.02
C SER A 55 40.84 -3.76 -2.58
N ALA A 56 39.51 -3.64 -2.58
CA ALA A 56 38.80 -2.41 -2.98
C ALA A 56 39.08 -1.23 -2.02
N VAL A 57 39.30 -1.52 -0.74
CA VAL A 57 39.62 -0.50 0.28
C VAL A 57 41.09 -0.06 0.24
N LYS A 58 42.01 -0.86 -0.34
CA LYS A 58 43.46 -0.56 -0.32
C LYS A 58 44.04 0.04 -1.60
N LEU A 59 43.36 0.06 -2.74
CA LEU A 59 43.92 0.59 -4.00
C LEU A 59 42.89 1.38 -4.84
N LYS A 60 43.09 2.70 -4.95
CA LYS A 60 42.75 3.58 -6.11
C LYS A 60 41.28 3.88 -6.49
N ASP A 61 40.28 3.55 -5.69
CA ASP A 61 38.88 3.84 -6.06
C ASP A 61 38.21 4.97 -5.26
N PHE A 62 38.88 6.12 -5.10
CA PHE A 62 38.25 7.34 -4.56
C PHE A 62 36.94 7.70 -5.30
N HIS A 63 36.90 7.45 -6.60
CA HIS A 63 35.72 7.68 -7.44
C HIS A 63 34.53 6.75 -7.11
N LEU A 64 34.76 5.58 -6.49
CA LEU A 64 33.67 4.75 -5.98
C LEU A 64 33.19 5.26 -4.62
N VAL A 65 34.09 5.76 -3.76
CA VAL A 65 33.69 6.42 -2.51
C VAL A 65 32.84 7.65 -2.82
N ASP A 66 33.26 8.54 -3.73
CA ASP A 66 32.48 9.70 -4.16
C ASP A 66 31.12 9.29 -4.80
N ARG A 67 31.08 8.15 -5.49
CA ARG A 67 29.86 7.60 -6.10
C ARG A 67 28.87 7.06 -5.06
N TYR A 68 29.36 6.42 -4.01
CA TYR A 68 28.52 5.76 -3.01
C TYR A 68 28.31 6.59 -1.75
N GLU A 69 29.10 7.63 -1.49
CA GLU A 69 28.94 8.52 -0.34
C GLU A 69 27.55 9.16 -0.27
N PRO A 70 26.96 9.69 -1.37
CA PRO A 70 25.61 10.26 -1.33
C PRO A 70 24.57 9.19 -0.97
N ILE A 71 24.69 8.00 -1.58
CA ILE A 71 23.80 6.87 -1.30
C ILE A 71 23.88 6.48 0.17
N LEU A 72 25.09 6.30 0.71
CA LEU A 72 25.29 5.93 2.11
C LEU A 72 24.82 7.01 3.09
N ARG A 73 24.97 8.29 2.73
CA ARG A 73 24.45 9.43 3.50
C ARG A 73 22.93 9.41 3.52
N ASP A 74 22.30 9.16 2.38
CA ASP A 74 20.84 9.02 2.27
C ASP A 74 20.34 7.83 3.10
N TRP A 75 21.03 6.69 3.06
CA TRP A 75 20.71 5.52 3.91
C TRP A 75 20.87 5.82 5.40
N SER A 76 21.93 6.50 5.82
CA SER A 76 22.11 6.90 7.22
C SER A 76 21.00 7.83 7.66
N THR A 77 20.67 8.83 6.83
CA THR A 77 19.59 9.79 7.11
C THR A 77 18.25 9.08 7.22
N LEU A 78 17.94 8.17 6.28
CA LEU A 78 16.74 7.34 6.33
C LEU A 78 16.69 6.49 7.60
N PHE A 79 17.81 5.85 7.95
CA PHE A 79 17.90 5.01 9.15
C PHE A 79 17.65 5.83 10.41
N ASP A 80 18.32 6.97 10.55
CA ASP A 80 18.15 7.88 11.69
C ASP A 80 16.70 8.41 11.78
N ASN A 81 16.03 8.60 10.64
CA ASN A 81 14.60 8.96 10.59
C ASN A 81 13.65 7.82 10.96
N ILE A 82 14.05 6.55 10.75
CA ILE A 82 13.22 5.37 11.06
C ILE A 82 13.42 4.89 12.50
N ILE A 83 14.61 5.07 13.09
CA ILE A 83 14.93 4.64 14.47
C ILE A 83 13.83 5.03 15.49
N PRO A 84 13.32 6.28 15.50
CA PRO A 84 12.26 6.66 16.45
C PRO A 84 11.01 5.79 16.34
N PHE A 85 10.69 5.29 15.15
CA PHE A 85 9.53 4.45 14.89
C PHE A 85 9.77 2.97 15.24
N LEU A 86 10.91 2.59 15.81
CA LEU A 86 11.11 1.22 16.29
C LEU A 86 10.22 0.90 17.49
N ALA A 87 9.96 1.88 18.36
CA ALA A 87 8.99 1.73 19.44
C ALA A 87 7.56 1.72 18.89
N VAL A 88 6.71 0.82 19.41
CA VAL A 88 5.33 0.66 18.91
C VAL A 88 4.50 1.93 19.15
N ASP A 89 4.69 2.58 20.30
CA ASP A 89 3.96 3.80 20.66
C ASP A 89 4.28 4.98 19.74
N ASP A 90 5.47 4.99 19.14
CA ASP A 90 5.87 6.02 18.18
C ASP A 90 5.32 5.78 16.78
N ARG A 91 4.78 4.59 16.51
CA ARG A 91 4.07 4.25 15.26
C ARG A 91 2.59 4.68 15.27
N VAL A 92 2.08 5.12 16.42
CA VAL A 92 0.69 5.57 16.53
C VAL A 92 0.56 6.95 15.89
N VAL A 93 -0.08 7.00 14.72
CA VAL A 93 -0.29 8.23 13.94
C VAL A 93 -1.63 8.92 14.21
N GLY A 94 -2.47 8.35 15.07
CA GLY A 94 -3.81 8.87 15.35
C GLY A 94 -4.71 7.90 16.10
N SER A 95 -6.01 8.22 16.12
CA SER A 95 -7.05 7.45 16.81
C SER A 95 -8.23 7.20 15.88
N VAL A 96 -8.78 5.99 15.87
CA VAL A 96 -10.07 5.70 15.22
C VAL A 96 -11.17 6.47 15.95
N VAL A 97 -11.90 7.32 15.23
CA VAL A 97 -13.02 8.11 15.74
C VAL A 97 -14.33 7.39 15.51
N HIS A 98 -14.46 6.72 14.36
CA HIS A 98 -15.64 5.96 14.01
C HIS A 98 -15.27 4.78 13.12
N SER A 99 -15.88 3.63 13.38
CA SER A 99 -15.78 2.43 12.56
C SER A 99 -17.15 1.76 12.63
N PRO A 100 -18.03 1.97 11.63
CA PRO A 100 -19.34 1.34 11.64
C PRO A 100 -19.20 -0.19 11.60
N ALA A 101 -20.21 -0.89 12.06
CA ALA A 101 -20.29 -2.34 11.88
C ALA A 101 -20.30 -2.69 10.38
N LEU A 102 -19.67 -3.81 10.03
CA LEU A 102 -19.72 -4.37 8.69
C LEU A 102 -21.17 -4.73 8.36
N GLN A 103 -21.78 -3.97 7.46
CA GLN A 103 -23.18 -4.14 7.09
C GLN A 103 -23.45 -3.64 5.66
N LEU A 104 -24.68 -3.80 5.21
CA LEU A 104 -25.13 -3.12 4.00
C LEU A 104 -25.45 -1.67 4.30
N TRP A 105 -25.01 -0.78 3.42
CA TRP A 105 -25.47 0.60 3.39
C TRP A 105 -26.12 0.90 2.04
N LYS A 106 -27.27 1.57 2.06
CA LYS A 106 -28.06 1.82 0.84
C LYS A 106 -27.98 3.30 0.47
N THR A 107 -27.50 3.58 -0.74
CA THR A 107 -27.63 4.90 -1.37
C THR A 107 -28.10 4.74 -2.80
N GLY A 108 -29.09 5.55 -3.18
CA GLY A 108 -29.82 5.36 -4.44
C GLY A 108 -30.50 3.98 -4.48
N ASP A 109 -30.40 3.33 -5.63
CA ASP A 109 -31.12 2.08 -5.91
C ASP A 109 -30.36 0.82 -5.45
N HIS A 110 -29.11 0.96 -5.00
CA HIS A 110 -28.20 -0.15 -4.81
C HIS A 110 -27.67 -0.25 -3.36
N PRO A 111 -27.62 -1.46 -2.78
CA PRO A 111 -26.88 -1.70 -1.53
C PRO A 111 -25.38 -1.80 -1.81
N TRP A 112 -24.57 -1.25 -0.92
CA TRP A 112 -23.11 -1.25 -0.95
C TRP A 112 -22.57 -1.86 0.34
N SER A 113 -21.35 -2.41 0.29
CA SER A 113 -20.63 -2.84 1.47
C SER A 113 -20.23 -1.61 2.31
N ARG A 114 -20.54 -1.67 3.60
CA ARG A 114 -20.18 -0.65 4.58
C ARG A 114 -18.94 -1.10 5.34
N ASP A 115 -17.78 -0.71 4.83
CA ASP A 115 -16.48 -1.06 5.40
C ASP A 115 -15.51 0.12 5.25
N TRP A 116 -15.41 0.93 6.30
CA TRP A 116 -14.49 2.05 6.38
C TRP A 116 -14.22 2.40 7.84
N ALA A 117 -13.12 3.10 8.11
CA ALA A 117 -12.85 3.70 9.42
C ALA A 117 -12.44 5.16 9.26
N PHE A 118 -13.00 6.03 10.09
CA PHE A 118 -12.62 7.43 10.17
C PHE A 118 -11.56 7.60 11.24
N VAL A 119 -10.34 7.88 10.81
CA VAL A 119 -9.17 8.04 11.68
C VAL A 119 -8.83 9.51 11.82
N ARG A 120 -8.76 9.99 13.07
CA ARG A 120 -8.22 11.32 13.38
C ARG A 120 -6.73 11.21 13.55
N LEU A 121 -5.97 11.88 12.70
CA LEU A 121 -4.52 11.94 12.75
C LEU A 121 -4.04 12.82 13.93
N ASP A 122 -3.02 12.35 14.63
CA ASP A 122 -2.25 13.17 15.56
C ASP A 122 -1.29 14.05 14.77
N ARG A 123 -1.69 15.32 14.60
CA ARG A 123 -0.95 16.29 13.79
C ARG A 123 0.48 16.53 14.28
N THR A 124 0.76 16.31 15.57
CA THR A 124 2.10 16.51 16.14
C THR A 124 3.10 15.47 15.68
N LYS A 125 2.62 14.33 15.16
CA LYS A 125 3.43 13.25 14.60
C LYS A 125 3.86 13.50 13.14
N PHE A 126 3.45 14.62 12.54
CA PHE A 126 3.76 14.96 11.16
C PHE A 126 4.56 16.26 11.06
N PRO A 127 5.46 16.40 10.06
CA PRO A 127 6.14 17.65 9.77
C PRO A 127 5.16 18.82 9.64
N ASP A 128 5.58 20.00 10.08
CA ASP A 128 4.78 21.23 10.07
C ASP A 128 3.39 21.09 10.72
N ASN A 129 3.27 20.22 11.74
CA ASN A 129 2.02 19.85 12.39
C ASN A 129 0.97 19.34 11.38
N GLY A 130 1.42 18.60 10.37
CA GLY A 130 0.60 18.09 9.29
C GLY A 130 0.04 19.17 8.35
N ASN A 131 0.54 20.41 8.40
CA ASN A 131 0.23 21.39 7.37
C ASN A 131 0.87 20.95 6.06
N GLY A 132 0.08 20.90 4.98
CA GLY A 132 0.57 20.45 3.69
C GLY A 132 0.74 18.93 3.57
N LEU A 133 0.16 18.14 4.49
CA LEU A 133 0.02 16.69 4.27
C LEU A 133 -0.67 16.45 2.94
N LYS A 134 -0.07 15.56 2.16
CA LYS A 134 -0.53 15.15 0.84
C LYS A 134 -0.38 13.65 0.75
N ASN A 135 -1.44 12.97 0.35
CA ASN A 135 -1.32 11.58 -0.04
C ASN A 135 -0.47 11.48 -1.32
N THR A 136 0.70 10.89 -1.22
CA THR A 136 1.63 10.70 -2.34
C THR A 136 2.01 9.23 -2.41
N VAL A 137 1.88 8.66 -3.60
CA VAL A 137 2.23 7.27 -3.87
C VAL A 137 3.51 7.21 -4.66
N ASP A 138 4.42 6.36 -4.21
CA ASP A 138 5.64 6.04 -4.93
C ASP A 138 5.33 5.07 -6.08
N LEU A 139 5.52 5.54 -7.31
CA LEU A 139 5.26 4.79 -8.54
C LEU A 139 6.50 4.03 -9.05
N ARG A 140 7.57 3.95 -8.27
CA ARG A 140 8.78 3.22 -8.67
C ARG A 140 8.51 1.72 -8.72
N VAL A 141 8.45 1.20 -9.93
CA VAL A 141 8.38 -0.24 -10.24
C VAL A 141 9.58 -0.66 -11.08
N ARG A 142 9.96 -1.94 -11.01
CA ARG A 142 11.09 -2.47 -11.80
C ARG A 142 10.83 -2.38 -13.30
N SER A 143 9.56 -2.51 -13.70
CA SER A 143 9.10 -2.38 -15.07
C SER A 143 7.73 -1.72 -15.06
N LEU A 144 7.55 -0.66 -15.86
CA LEU A 144 6.22 -0.10 -16.08
C LEU A 144 5.49 -0.93 -17.13
N PRO A 145 4.19 -1.19 -16.94
CA PRO A 145 3.31 -1.71 -17.97
C PRO A 145 3.50 -1.01 -19.31
N ALA A 146 3.60 -1.76 -20.41
CA ALA A 146 3.84 -1.16 -21.73
C ALA A 146 2.70 -0.19 -22.12
N SER A 147 1.47 -0.53 -21.71
CA SER A 147 0.27 0.29 -21.85
C SER A 147 0.38 1.65 -21.15
N LEU A 148 1.24 1.77 -20.14
CA LEU A 148 1.44 2.99 -19.36
C LEU A 148 2.47 3.95 -19.98
N ASN A 149 3.26 3.51 -20.96
CA ASN A 149 4.28 4.34 -21.61
C ASN A 149 3.72 5.59 -22.33
N LYS A 150 2.42 5.61 -22.62
CA LYS A 150 1.73 6.73 -23.27
C LYS A 150 1.22 7.79 -22.28
N PHE A 151 1.29 7.51 -20.98
CA PHE A 151 0.74 8.40 -19.96
C PHE A 151 1.84 9.26 -19.33
N PRO A 152 1.51 10.51 -18.96
CA PRO A 152 2.47 11.39 -18.31
C PRO A 152 2.77 10.87 -16.90
N PHE A 153 3.94 10.27 -16.69
CA PHE A 153 4.42 9.93 -15.37
C PHE A 153 5.23 11.09 -14.77
N PRO A 154 5.07 11.38 -13.47
CA PRO A 154 5.98 12.28 -12.76
C PRO A 154 7.44 11.83 -12.94
N THR A 155 8.34 12.78 -13.21
CA THR A 155 9.77 12.47 -13.45
C THR A 155 10.43 11.83 -12.23
N ASP A 156 10.04 12.27 -11.03
CA ASP A 156 10.48 11.73 -9.74
C ASP A 156 9.73 10.45 -9.33
N ARG A 157 8.75 10.02 -10.13
CA ARG A 157 7.86 8.88 -9.89
C ARG A 157 7.01 9.01 -8.62
N LEU A 158 6.85 10.22 -8.08
CA LEU A 158 5.96 10.47 -6.94
C LEU A 158 4.65 11.06 -7.45
N LEU A 159 3.56 10.31 -7.29
CA LEU A 159 2.22 10.78 -7.67
C LEU A 159 1.48 11.30 -6.44
N THR A 160 1.34 12.62 -6.36
CA THR A 160 0.43 13.24 -5.40
C THR A 160 -1.02 13.02 -5.84
N LEU A 161 -1.81 12.42 -4.97
CA LEU A 161 -3.24 12.22 -5.16
C LEU A 161 -4.00 13.52 -4.89
N SER A 162 -5.14 13.71 -5.56
CA SER A 162 -5.95 14.92 -5.39
C SER A 162 -6.61 14.96 -4.00
N ASP A 163 -6.46 16.10 -3.33
CA ASP A 163 -7.15 16.45 -2.09
C ASP A 163 -8.53 17.12 -2.34
N LYS A 164 -8.94 17.21 -3.61
CA LYS A 164 -10.18 17.91 -4.00
C LYS A 164 -11.30 16.91 -4.22
N ARG A 165 -12.42 17.16 -3.53
CA ARG A 165 -13.66 16.38 -3.66
C ARG A 165 -14.17 16.24 -5.10
N LYS A 166 -14.03 17.29 -5.90
CA LYS A 166 -14.49 17.32 -7.30
C LYS A 166 -13.66 16.43 -8.23
N ASP A 167 -12.49 16.00 -7.79
CA ASP A 167 -11.55 15.21 -8.60
C ASP A 167 -11.69 13.71 -8.31
N ILE A 168 -12.59 13.28 -7.40
CA ILE A 168 -12.88 11.83 -7.23
C ILE A 168 -13.51 11.26 -8.50
N VAL A 169 -13.34 9.96 -8.75
CA VAL A 169 -14.06 9.25 -9.82
C VAL A 169 -15.49 9.00 -9.32
N THR A 170 -16.46 9.59 -10.00
CA THR A 170 -17.87 9.44 -9.65
C THR A 170 -18.46 8.14 -10.20
N LEU A 171 -19.54 7.65 -9.59
CA LEU A 171 -20.35 6.53 -10.09
C LEU A 171 -20.82 6.76 -11.51
N GLN A 172 -21.14 8.01 -11.88
CA GLN A 172 -21.55 8.36 -13.24
C GLN A 172 -20.39 8.16 -14.22
N GLU A 173 -19.18 8.61 -13.88
CA GLU A 173 -17.99 8.41 -14.71
C GLU A 173 -17.58 6.94 -14.80
N MET A 174 -17.74 6.17 -13.73
CA MET A 174 -17.49 4.72 -13.75
C MET A 174 -18.37 3.99 -14.78
N ARG A 175 -19.62 4.47 -14.97
CA ARG A 175 -20.59 3.94 -15.95
C ARG A 175 -20.41 4.50 -17.36
N ASP A 176 -20.08 5.79 -17.50
CA ASP A 176 -19.98 6.50 -18.78
C ASP A 176 -18.56 7.03 -19.01
N ARG A 177 -17.68 6.13 -19.46
CA ARG A 177 -16.25 6.40 -19.59
C ARG A 177 -15.96 7.30 -20.79
N LYS A 178 -15.14 8.33 -20.57
CA LYS A 178 -14.61 9.21 -21.64
C LYS A 178 -13.11 9.02 -21.90
N SER A 179 -12.35 8.40 -20.98
CA SER A 179 -10.90 8.16 -21.12
C SER A 179 -10.62 6.95 -22.01
N LEU A 180 -9.55 7.00 -22.80
CA LEU A 180 -9.06 5.91 -23.66
C LEU A 180 -7.80 5.26 -23.05
N ASP A 181 -7.64 3.95 -23.20
CA ASP A 181 -6.51 3.16 -22.73
C ASP A 181 -5.35 3.13 -23.75
N GLY A 182 -4.30 2.35 -23.43
CA GLY A 182 -3.14 2.18 -24.30
C GLY A 182 -3.46 1.63 -25.70
N ASN A 183 -4.63 1.00 -25.88
CA ASN A 183 -5.13 0.43 -27.13
C ASN A 183 -6.20 1.33 -27.80
N GLY A 184 -6.51 2.48 -27.23
CA GLY A 184 -7.56 3.38 -27.73
C GLY A 184 -8.98 2.93 -27.37
N SER A 185 -9.15 1.98 -26.46
CA SER A 185 -10.44 1.53 -25.92
C SER A 185 -10.82 2.38 -24.70
N ARG A 186 -12.10 2.65 -24.47
CA ARG A 186 -12.50 3.53 -23.37
C ARG A 186 -12.37 2.85 -22.00
N SER A 187 -11.23 2.95 -21.31
CA SER A 187 -11.08 2.41 -19.96
C SER A 187 -10.41 3.39 -18.99
N PHE A 188 -10.72 3.23 -17.70
CA PHE A 188 -9.89 3.79 -16.64
C PHE A 188 -8.69 2.89 -16.46
N ILE A 189 -7.50 3.49 -16.33
CA ILE A 189 -6.39 2.76 -15.74
C ILE A 189 -6.30 3.20 -14.28
N VAL A 190 -6.41 2.21 -13.40
CA VAL A 190 -6.34 2.41 -11.96
C VAL A 190 -5.11 1.73 -11.38
N ALA A 191 -4.72 2.16 -10.20
CA ALA A 191 -3.63 1.61 -9.44
C ALA A 191 -4.00 1.55 -7.96
N LYS A 192 -3.30 0.70 -7.22
CA LYS A 192 -3.23 0.73 -5.76
C LYS A 192 -1.83 0.39 -5.29
N ASN A 193 -1.48 0.80 -4.08
CA ASN A 193 -0.30 0.32 -3.37
C ASN A 193 -0.76 -0.48 -2.14
N GLY A 194 -0.85 -1.79 -2.28
CA GLY A 194 -1.35 -2.70 -1.24
C GLY A 194 -0.24 -3.29 -0.38
N ALA A 195 -0.58 -3.74 0.83
CA ALA A 195 0.38 -4.33 1.76
C ALA A 195 0.96 -5.67 1.25
N SER A 196 0.17 -6.46 0.53
CA SER A 196 0.54 -7.79 0.05
C SER A 196 1.06 -7.79 -1.38
N THR A 197 0.49 -6.95 -2.25
CA THR A 197 0.84 -6.90 -3.68
C THR A 197 1.76 -5.72 -4.04
N GLY A 198 1.92 -4.74 -3.16
CA GLY A 198 2.63 -3.50 -3.47
C GLY A 198 1.90 -2.67 -4.51
N LEU A 199 2.66 -1.88 -5.29
CA LEU A 199 2.11 -1.09 -6.39
C LEU A 199 1.71 -1.99 -7.56
N ILE A 200 0.44 -1.93 -7.94
CA ILE A 200 -0.11 -2.70 -9.06
C ILE A 200 -1.13 -1.86 -9.83
N PHE A 201 -1.18 -2.08 -11.13
CA PHE A 201 -2.08 -1.40 -12.06
C PHE A 201 -3.14 -2.38 -12.55
N GLY A 202 -4.34 -1.88 -12.84
CA GLY A 202 -5.45 -2.67 -13.34
C GLY A 202 -6.38 -1.85 -14.23
N SER A 203 -7.26 -2.56 -14.92
CA SER A 203 -8.36 -1.96 -15.67
C SER A 203 -9.67 -2.47 -15.06
N PRO A 204 -10.48 -1.58 -14.47
CA PRO A 204 -11.77 -1.98 -13.93
C PRO A 204 -12.76 -2.33 -15.03
N SER A 205 -13.79 -3.11 -14.69
CA SER A 205 -14.94 -3.38 -15.56
C SER A 205 -15.84 -2.14 -15.71
N GLU A 206 -16.48 -2.01 -16.88
CA GLU A 206 -17.47 -0.97 -17.17
C GLU A 206 -18.76 -1.16 -16.38
N LEU A 207 -19.07 -2.41 -16.03
CA LEU A 207 -20.26 -2.77 -15.28
C LEU A 207 -19.95 -2.86 -13.79
N MET A 208 -20.84 -2.32 -12.96
CA MET A 208 -20.81 -2.61 -11.53
C MET A 208 -21.14 -4.09 -11.34
N SER A 209 -20.34 -4.78 -10.54
CA SER A 209 -20.60 -6.17 -10.19
C SER A 209 -21.65 -6.24 -9.10
N THR A 210 -22.57 -7.20 -9.25
CA THR A 210 -23.49 -7.59 -8.18
C THR A 210 -22.88 -8.76 -7.43
N VAL A 211 -22.31 -8.51 -6.26
CA VAL A 211 -21.60 -9.52 -5.47
C VAL A 211 -22.50 -10.09 -4.39
N ARG A 212 -22.66 -11.41 -4.37
CA ARG A 212 -23.40 -12.12 -3.33
C ARG A 212 -22.42 -12.75 -2.35
N TYR A 213 -22.41 -12.25 -1.12
CA TYR A 213 -21.66 -12.84 -0.02
C TYR A 213 -22.52 -13.87 0.70
N CYS A 214 -22.08 -15.13 0.70
CA CYS A 214 -22.73 -16.23 1.42
C CYS A 214 -22.00 -16.45 2.74
N MET A 215 -22.69 -16.21 3.86
CA MET A 215 -22.13 -16.31 5.20
C MET A 215 -22.38 -17.71 5.79
N PRO A 216 -21.53 -18.18 6.71
CA PRO A 216 -21.83 -19.36 7.53
C PRO A 216 -23.20 -19.21 8.21
N GLY A 217 -24.03 -20.25 8.15
CA GLY A 217 -25.41 -20.21 8.67
C GLY A 217 -26.49 -19.87 7.64
N GLY A 218 -26.14 -19.76 6.35
CA GLY A 218 -27.11 -19.67 5.24
C GLY A 218 -27.63 -18.25 4.94
N HIS A 219 -27.18 -17.26 5.71
CA HIS A 219 -27.44 -15.85 5.38
C HIS A 219 -26.62 -15.44 4.15
N SER A 220 -27.23 -14.66 3.27
CA SER A 220 -26.48 -14.02 2.19
C SER A 220 -26.93 -12.60 2.00
N TYR A 221 -25.99 -11.73 1.65
CA TYR A 221 -26.29 -10.35 1.26
C TYR A 221 -25.68 -10.04 -0.10
N THR A 222 -26.32 -9.12 -0.80
CA THR A 222 -25.91 -8.69 -2.13
C THR A 222 -25.44 -7.25 -2.06
N THR A 223 -24.29 -6.97 -2.66
CA THR A 223 -23.69 -5.64 -2.75
C THR A 223 -23.42 -5.28 -4.20
N HIS A 224 -23.35 -3.99 -4.48
CA HIS A 224 -22.77 -3.49 -5.72
C HIS A 224 -21.33 -3.10 -5.42
N GLU A 225 -20.40 -3.53 -6.25
CA GLU A 225 -18.98 -3.21 -6.11
C GLU A 225 -18.38 -3.01 -7.50
N TRP A 226 -17.32 -2.19 -7.57
CA TRP A 226 -16.58 -2.00 -8.80
C TRP A 226 -15.54 -3.11 -8.93
N SER A 227 -15.63 -3.90 -10.01
CA SER A 227 -14.74 -5.03 -10.23
C SER A 227 -13.50 -4.65 -11.03
N ILE A 228 -12.36 -5.21 -10.64
CA ILE A 228 -11.09 -5.14 -11.39
C ILE A 228 -10.61 -6.56 -11.63
N GLU A 229 -10.39 -6.91 -12.90
CA GLU A 229 -9.97 -8.24 -13.33
C GLU A 229 -8.46 -8.26 -13.52
N GLY A 230 -7.75 -8.88 -12.57
CA GLY A 230 -6.30 -9.04 -12.63
C GLY A 230 -5.50 -7.75 -12.81
N SER A 231 -4.20 -7.92 -13.04
CA SER A 231 -3.29 -6.82 -13.33
C SER A 231 -3.42 -6.35 -14.78
N LEU A 232 -2.99 -5.11 -15.04
CA LEU A 232 -3.05 -4.50 -16.36
C LEU A 232 -2.23 -5.25 -17.43
N ASP A 233 -1.10 -5.84 -17.04
CA ASP A 233 -0.20 -6.56 -17.97
C ASP A 233 -0.52 -8.06 -18.06
N ASN A 234 -1.09 -8.62 -17.00
CA ASN A 234 -1.34 -10.04 -16.88
C ASN A 234 -2.62 -10.29 -16.08
N LEU A 235 -3.68 -10.71 -16.76
CA LEU A 235 -4.97 -11.03 -16.14
C LEU A 235 -4.89 -12.21 -15.16
N LEU A 236 -3.87 -13.08 -15.28
CA LEU A 236 -3.63 -14.17 -14.34
C LEU A 236 -2.95 -13.69 -13.06
N GLU A 237 -2.30 -12.52 -13.09
CA GLU A 237 -1.76 -11.89 -11.89
C GLU A 237 -2.89 -11.13 -11.19
N PRO A 238 -3.19 -11.42 -9.92
CA PRO A 238 -4.31 -10.81 -9.24
C PRO A 238 -4.04 -9.33 -8.96
N PHE A 239 -5.05 -8.47 -9.18
CA PHE A 239 -4.93 -7.06 -8.79
C PHE A 239 -4.77 -6.92 -7.28
N SER A 240 -5.36 -7.80 -6.46
CA SER A 240 -5.35 -7.75 -5.00
C SER A 240 -5.11 -9.12 -4.39
N ARG A 241 -4.52 -9.19 -3.20
CA ARG A 241 -4.43 -10.43 -2.41
C ARG A 241 -4.91 -10.21 -0.99
N GLY A 242 -5.13 -11.31 -0.25
CA GLY A 242 -5.40 -11.23 1.19
C GLY A 242 -4.37 -10.33 1.89
N GLY A 243 -4.85 -9.34 2.64
CA GLY A 243 -4.04 -8.29 3.27
C GLY A 243 -4.09 -6.93 2.57
N ASP A 244 -4.59 -6.85 1.33
CA ASP A 244 -4.76 -5.57 0.63
C ASP A 244 -6.08 -4.85 0.94
N SER A 245 -7.00 -5.47 1.70
CA SER A 245 -8.26 -4.82 2.12
C SER A 245 -7.98 -3.48 2.80
N GLY A 246 -8.77 -2.45 2.44
CA GLY A 246 -8.55 -1.08 2.87
C GLY A 246 -7.60 -0.27 1.99
N SER A 247 -6.96 -0.88 0.99
CA SER A 247 -6.11 -0.15 0.05
C SER A 247 -6.93 0.82 -0.81
N LEU A 248 -6.42 2.04 -0.95
CA LEU A 248 -6.98 3.06 -1.83
C LEU A 248 -6.68 2.72 -3.30
N VAL A 249 -7.73 2.73 -4.11
CA VAL A 249 -7.66 2.67 -5.57
C VAL A 249 -7.75 4.10 -6.12
N PHE A 250 -6.81 4.43 -6.99
CA PHE A 250 -6.70 5.75 -7.62
C PHE A 250 -6.41 5.61 -9.13
N THR A 251 -6.75 6.63 -9.91
CA THR A 251 -6.40 6.66 -11.34
C THR A 251 -4.95 7.10 -11.52
N ILE A 252 -4.37 6.81 -12.67
CA ILE A 252 -3.01 7.24 -13.00
C ILE A 252 -2.83 8.77 -13.04
N GLU A 253 -3.91 9.55 -13.15
CA GLU A 253 -3.92 11.02 -13.00
C GLU A 253 -3.96 11.48 -11.54
N GLY A 254 -3.95 10.56 -10.57
CA GLY A 254 -4.02 10.86 -9.14
C GLY A 254 -5.43 11.11 -8.61
N ARG A 255 -6.48 10.76 -9.36
CA ARG A 255 -7.87 10.88 -8.90
C ARG A 255 -8.24 9.72 -7.99
N LEU A 256 -8.96 9.99 -6.90
CA LEU A 256 -9.37 8.95 -5.97
C LEU A 256 -10.59 8.20 -6.48
N ALA A 257 -10.58 6.87 -6.46
CA ALA A 257 -11.66 6.07 -7.05
C ALA A 257 -12.45 5.23 -6.04
N GLY A 258 -11.79 4.56 -5.10
CA GLY A 258 -12.47 3.71 -4.12
C GLY A 258 -11.53 2.97 -3.18
N ILE A 259 -12.08 2.08 -2.35
CA ILE A 259 -11.32 1.27 -1.39
C ILE A 259 -11.57 -0.21 -1.67
N VAL A 260 -10.50 -1.00 -1.68
CA VAL A 260 -10.58 -2.46 -1.82
C VAL A 260 -11.29 -3.06 -0.60
N THR A 261 -12.38 -3.79 -0.82
CA THR A 261 -13.14 -4.47 0.23
C THR A 261 -12.86 -5.97 0.25
N GLY A 262 -12.67 -6.57 -0.92
CA GLY A 262 -12.40 -8.00 -1.01
C GLY A 262 -11.99 -8.44 -2.41
N GLY A 263 -12.02 -9.76 -2.60
CA GLY A 263 -11.79 -10.39 -3.89
C GLY A 263 -12.51 -11.73 -3.99
N ALA A 264 -12.76 -12.16 -5.22
CA ALA A 264 -13.28 -13.48 -5.52
C ALA A 264 -12.15 -14.35 -6.09
N ALA A 265 -11.41 -15.01 -5.19
CA ALA A 265 -10.51 -16.09 -5.58
C ALA A 265 -11.32 -17.36 -5.80
N VAL A 266 -11.36 -17.90 -7.02
CA VAL A 266 -11.97 -19.23 -7.27
C VAL A 266 -10.92 -20.32 -7.00
N GLY A 267 -10.40 -20.39 -5.76
CA GLY A 267 -9.37 -21.35 -5.36
C GLY A 267 -7.99 -21.13 -6.02
N GLU A 268 -6.97 -21.83 -5.50
CA GLU A 268 -5.55 -21.64 -5.85
C GLU A 268 -5.20 -21.89 -7.34
N ASN A 269 -6.13 -22.46 -8.12
CA ASN A 269 -5.91 -22.88 -9.51
C ASN A 269 -6.85 -22.23 -10.55
N SER A 270 -7.69 -21.27 -10.18
CA SER A 270 -8.46 -20.51 -11.17
C SER A 270 -7.67 -19.28 -11.59
N GLY A 271 -7.34 -19.19 -12.87
CA GLY A 271 -6.49 -18.14 -13.41
C GLY A 271 -7.12 -16.74 -13.46
N VAL A 272 -8.20 -16.44 -12.73
CA VAL A 272 -8.82 -15.10 -12.72
C VAL A 272 -9.25 -14.76 -11.30
N ASP A 273 -8.63 -13.72 -10.74
CA ASP A 273 -9.04 -13.12 -9.46
C ASP A 273 -9.71 -11.77 -9.74
N ILE A 274 -10.92 -11.60 -9.19
CA ILE A 274 -11.67 -10.35 -9.30
C ILE A 274 -11.50 -9.61 -7.99
N THR A 275 -10.92 -8.41 -8.04
CA THR A 275 -10.91 -7.51 -6.89
C THR A 275 -12.19 -6.68 -6.88
N TYR A 276 -12.79 -6.53 -5.69
CA TYR A 276 -13.93 -5.67 -5.48
C TYR A 276 -13.56 -4.41 -4.72
N VAL A 277 -14.08 -3.29 -5.22
CA VAL A 277 -13.80 -1.95 -4.73
C VAL A 277 -15.11 -1.24 -4.45
N THR A 278 -15.24 -0.69 -3.25
CA THR A 278 -16.35 0.22 -2.94
C THR A 278 -15.99 1.63 -3.41
N PRO A 279 -16.79 2.24 -4.31
CA PRO A 279 -16.50 3.58 -4.83
C PRO A 279 -16.39 4.63 -3.73
N LEU A 280 -15.44 5.55 -3.86
CA LEU A 280 -15.18 6.56 -2.83
C LEU A 280 -16.37 7.52 -2.68
N GLU A 281 -17.11 7.80 -3.76
CA GLU A 281 -18.35 8.61 -3.69
C GLU A 281 -19.38 8.00 -2.72
N VAL A 282 -19.51 6.67 -2.71
CA VAL A 282 -20.40 5.91 -1.83
C VAL A 282 -19.93 6.02 -0.38
N ILE A 283 -18.63 5.76 -0.15
CA ILE A 283 -18.02 5.82 1.19
C ILE A 283 -18.15 7.22 1.79
N LEU A 284 -17.82 8.26 1.02
CA LEU A 284 -17.86 9.62 1.50
C LEU A 284 -19.28 10.09 1.84
N LYS A 285 -20.28 9.60 1.13
CA LYS A 285 -21.68 9.90 1.44
C LYS A 285 -22.12 9.21 2.74
N ASP A 286 -21.75 7.96 2.98
CA ASP A 286 -22.05 7.30 4.26
C ASP A 286 -21.32 7.98 5.43
N ILE A 287 -20.06 8.38 5.25
CA ILE A 287 -19.32 9.18 6.24
C ILE A 287 -20.09 10.47 6.56
N GLU A 288 -20.56 11.20 5.54
CA GLU A 288 -21.33 12.42 5.72
C GLU A 288 -22.63 12.17 6.49
N ASP A 289 -23.40 11.17 6.10
CA ASP A 289 -24.64 10.79 6.77
C ASP A 289 -24.38 10.45 8.26
N CYS A 290 -23.29 9.76 8.57
CA CYS A 290 -22.88 9.44 9.95
C CYS A 290 -22.46 10.65 10.77
N LEU A 291 -21.84 11.63 10.13
CA LEU A 291 -21.29 12.83 10.78
C LEU A 291 -22.27 14.01 10.75
N GLY A 292 -23.55 13.76 10.48
CA GLY A 292 -24.59 14.79 10.45
C GLY A 292 -24.48 15.71 9.23
N ASN A 293 -24.25 15.13 8.06
CA ASN A 293 -24.08 15.79 6.75
C ASN A 293 -22.90 16.76 6.67
N ARG A 294 -21.87 16.54 7.50
CA ARG A 294 -20.64 17.34 7.47
C ARG A 294 -19.67 16.77 6.44
N LYS A 295 -19.29 17.59 5.47
CA LYS A 295 -18.28 17.24 4.47
C LYS A 295 -16.93 17.03 5.15
N VAL A 296 -16.31 15.88 4.86
CA VAL A 296 -14.94 15.58 5.28
C VAL A 296 -13.94 16.06 4.23
N ARG A 297 -12.79 16.54 4.71
CA ARG A 297 -11.66 16.94 3.86
C ARG A 297 -10.88 15.70 3.46
N LEU A 298 -10.54 15.61 2.18
CA LEU A 298 -9.55 14.66 1.67
C LEU A 298 -8.15 15.23 1.90
N LEU A 299 -7.20 14.36 2.24
CA LEU A 299 -5.79 14.67 2.43
C LEU A 299 -4.97 14.15 1.24
#